data_AF-A0A955BIH5-F1
#
_entry.id   AF-A0A955BIH5-F1
#
_cell.length_a   1.000
_cell.length_b   1.000
_cell.length_c   1.000
_cell.angle_alpha   90.00
_cell.angle_beta   90.00
_cell.angle_gamma   90.00
#
_symmetry.space_group_name_H-M   'P 1'
#
loop_
_entity.id
_entity.type
_entity.pdbx_description
1 polymer ?
#
loop_
_entity_poly.entity_id
_entity_poly.type
_entity_poly.pdbx_seq_one_letter_code
_entity_poly.pdbx_strand_id
1 'polypeptide(L)'
;RTNTPLQALVLLNDVQFVEAARHLAARIMQECSDAQPAKRIERGMLLTTARLPSETELRAFTELYEISLAKFQGDSEAANKLLGFGESKNVDELDPAEHAAWTIVASTLMNLDETLVRN
;
A
#
# COMPACT_ATOMS: atom_id res chain seq x y z
N ARG A 1 26.60 -20.23 7.57
CA ARG A 1 25.63 -20.73 6.57
C ARG A 1 24.63 -21.60 7.30
N THR A 2 23.42 -21.07 7.52
CA THR A 2 22.25 -21.83 7.95
C THR A 2 21.05 -21.14 7.32
N ASN A 3 20.28 -21.93 6.59
CA ASN A 3 19.19 -21.54 5.70
C ASN A 3 18.07 -20.77 6.40
N THR A 4 17.50 -19.74 5.74
CA THR A 4 16.06 -19.64 5.44
C THR A 4 15.72 -18.42 4.55
N PRO A 5 15.92 -18.51 3.21
CA PRO A 5 15.21 -17.62 2.28
C PRO A 5 13.68 -17.76 2.38
N LEU A 6 13.19 -18.86 2.95
CA LEU A 6 11.77 -19.14 3.15
C LEU A 6 11.09 -18.30 4.24
N GLN A 7 11.81 -17.74 5.23
CA GLN A 7 11.18 -16.91 6.27
C GLN A 7 10.88 -15.48 5.79
N ALA A 8 11.68 -14.96 4.85
CA ALA A 8 11.34 -13.70 4.17
C ALA A 8 10.07 -13.85 3.32
N LEU A 9 9.81 -15.06 2.79
CA LEU A 9 8.61 -15.34 1.99
C LEU A 9 7.33 -15.50 2.82
N VAL A 10 7.46 -15.91 4.09
CA VAL A 10 6.33 -16.00 5.04
C VAL A 10 5.92 -14.62 5.57
N LEU A 11 6.88 -13.70 5.79
CA LEU A 11 6.59 -12.31 6.12
C LEU A 11 5.87 -11.55 4.98
N LEU A 12 6.11 -11.95 3.74
CA LEU A 12 5.56 -11.32 2.52
C LEU A 12 4.06 -11.60 2.30
N ASN A 13 3.50 -12.59 2.99
CA ASN A 13 2.07 -12.94 2.96
C ASN A 13 1.44 -12.93 4.37
N ASP A 14 2.16 -12.42 5.36
CA ASP A 14 1.65 -12.40 6.73
C ASP A 14 0.48 -11.41 6.78
N VAL A 15 -0.62 -11.83 7.39
CA VAL A 15 -1.84 -11.01 7.54
C VAL A 15 -1.49 -9.63 8.10
N GLN A 16 -0.49 -9.59 8.98
CA GLN A 16 0.03 -8.37 9.59
C GLN A 16 0.64 -7.38 8.59
N PHE A 17 1.27 -7.84 7.50
CA PHE A 17 1.82 -6.94 6.47
C PHE A 17 0.70 -6.29 5.65
N VAL A 18 -0.33 -7.07 5.30
CA VAL A 18 -1.52 -6.55 4.61
C VAL A 18 -2.30 -5.60 5.51
N GLU A 19 -2.45 -5.92 6.80
CA GLU A 19 -3.05 -5.02 7.78
C GLU A 19 -2.24 -3.72 7.93
N ALA A 20 -0.91 -3.81 8.05
CA ALA A 20 -0.03 -2.65 8.13
C ALA A 20 -0.14 -1.76 6.89
N ALA A 21 -0.15 -2.35 5.68
CA ALA A 21 -0.36 -1.63 4.43
C ALA A 21 -1.73 -0.94 4.39
N ARG A 22 -2.79 -1.61 4.88
CA ARG A 22 -4.15 -1.07 4.95
C ARG A 22 -4.26 0.11 5.91
N HIS A 23 -3.57 0.05 7.04
CA HIS A 23 -3.49 1.16 8.01
C HIS A 23 -2.66 2.32 7.49
N LEU A 24 -1.54 2.05 6.82
CA LEU A 24 -0.74 3.07 6.16
C LEU A 24 -1.54 3.79 5.06
N ALA A 25 -2.28 3.04 4.24
CA ALA A 25 -3.17 3.58 3.23
C ALA A 25 -4.24 4.50 3.84
N ALA A 26 -4.93 4.04 4.89
CA ALA A 26 -5.93 4.86 5.57
C ALA A 26 -5.33 6.16 6.14
N ARG A 27 -4.14 6.07 6.74
CA ARG A 27 -3.42 7.24 7.26
C ARG A 27 -3.06 8.24 6.16
N ILE A 28 -2.55 7.77 5.02
CA ILE A 28 -2.21 8.63 3.87
C ILE A 28 -3.47 9.32 3.34
N MET A 29 -4.58 8.59 3.21
CA MET A 29 -5.85 9.15 2.72
C MET A 29 -6.44 10.21 3.68
N GLN A 30 -6.31 10.01 4.99
CA GLN A 30 -6.79 10.96 6.00
C GLN A 30 -5.89 12.20 6.14
N GLU A 31 -4.56 12.04 6.11
CA GLU A 31 -3.62 13.15 6.23
C GLU A 31 -3.56 14.02 4.97
N CYS A 32 -3.95 13.48 3.81
CA CYS A 32 -4.02 14.17 2.52
C CYS A 32 -5.46 14.21 2.00
N SER A 33 -6.26 15.10 2.60
CA SER A 33 -7.65 15.37 2.24
C SER A 33 -7.82 16.01 0.86
N ASP A 34 -6.78 16.66 0.33
CA ASP A 34 -6.74 17.07 -1.06
C ASP A 34 -6.57 15.80 -1.91
N ALA A 35 -7.58 15.45 -2.71
CA ALA A 35 -7.67 14.21 -3.49
C ALA A 35 -6.61 14.05 -4.61
N GLN A 36 -5.45 14.69 -4.51
CA GLN A 36 -4.36 14.59 -5.48
C GLN A 36 -3.51 13.35 -5.20
N PRO A 37 -3.46 12.37 -6.11
CA PRO A 37 -2.66 11.15 -5.92
C PRO A 37 -1.18 11.44 -5.69
N ALA A 38 -0.63 12.48 -6.33
CA ALA A 38 0.77 12.86 -6.17
C ALA A 38 1.15 13.20 -4.71
N LYS A 39 0.34 14.03 -4.02
CA LYS A 39 0.60 14.38 -2.61
C LYS A 39 0.53 13.16 -1.69
N ARG A 40 -0.40 12.23 -1.97
CA ARG A 40 -0.54 10.98 -1.23
C ARG A 40 0.65 10.06 -1.44
N ILE A 41 1.17 9.96 -2.66
CA ILE A 41 2.40 9.19 -2.97
C ILE A 41 3.61 9.82 -2.28
N GLU A 42 3.79 11.14 -2.35
CA GLU A 42 4.86 11.84 -1.65
C GLU A 42 4.82 11.58 -0.14
N ARG A 43 3.62 11.66 0.45
CA ARG A 43 3.44 11.38 1.87
C ARG A 43 3.76 9.92 2.20
N GLY A 44 3.29 8.98 1.39
CA GLY A 44 3.60 7.56 1.55
C GLY A 44 5.10 7.29 1.50
N MET A 45 5.80 7.85 0.52
CA MET A 45 7.25 7.74 0.38
C MET A 45 7.99 8.35 1.58
N LEU A 46 7.57 9.52 2.07
CA LEU A 46 8.17 10.12 3.27
C LEU A 46 7.95 9.25 4.52
N LEU A 47 6.79 8.60 4.65
CA LEU A 47 6.47 7.73 5.78
C LEU A 47 7.25 6.42 5.75
N THR A 48 7.56 5.87 4.56
CA THR A 48 8.24 4.56 4.42
C THR A 48 9.75 4.67 4.20
N THR A 49 10.20 5.68 3.46
CA THR A 49 11.61 5.83 3.01
C THR A 49 12.29 7.10 3.50
N ALA A 50 11.57 8.01 4.17
CA ALA A 50 12.07 9.31 4.62
C ALA A 50 12.64 10.21 3.51
N ARG A 51 12.28 9.96 2.24
CA ARG A 51 12.64 10.78 1.08
C ARG A 51 11.44 11.08 0.20
N LEU A 52 11.59 12.08 -0.67
CA LEU A 52 10.63 12.34 -1.74
C LEU A 52 10.82 11.33 -2.89
N PRO A 53 9.73 10.97 -3.61
CA PRO A 53 9.85 10.19 -4.82
C PRO A 53 10.56 10.99 -5.92
N SER A 54 11.33 10.29 -6.74
CA SER A 54 11.75 10.79 -8.05
C SER A 54 10.56 10.88 -9.01
N GLU A 55 10.68 11.64 -10.10
CA GLU A 55 9.62 11.74 -11.12
C GLU A 55 9.25 10.38 -11.75
N THR A 56 10.21 9.47 -11.85
CA THR A 56 9.97 8.12 -12.37
C THR A 56 9.16 7.28 -11.38
N GLU A 57 9.50 7.34 -10.09
CA GLU A 57 8.76 6.65 -9.04
C GLU A 57 7.34 7.22 -8.89
N LEU A 58 7.21 8.55 -8.90
CA LEU A 58 5.91 9.21 -8.80
C LEU A 58 4.98 8.76 -9.94
N ARG A 59 5.50 8.68 -11.17
CA ARG A 59 4.75 8.16 -12.32
C ARG A 59 4.37 6.70 -12.14
N ALA A 60 5.32 5.84 -11.75
CA ALA A 60 5.07 4.42 -11.55
C ALA A 60 4.02 4.15 -10.46
N PHE A 61 4.07 4.88 -9.34
CA PHE A 61 3.07 4.75 -8.27
C PHE A 61 1.70 5.30 -8.67
N THR A 62 1.66 6.36 -9.49
CA THR A 62 0.42 6.90 -10.02
C THR A 62 -0.24 5.89 -10.96
N GLU A 63 0.53 5.29 -11.87
CA GLU A 63 0.04 4.25 -12.78
C GLU A 63 -0.44 3.01 -12.01
N LEU A 64 0.31 2.57 -11.00
CA LEU A 64 -0.09 1.46 -10.13
C LEU A 64 -1.41 1.74 -9.41
N TYR A 65 -1.57 2.97 -8.90
CA TYR A 65 -2.81 3.41 -8.26
C TYR A 65 -3.99 3.36 -9.24
N GLU A 66 -3.84 3.92 -10.43
CA GLU A 66 -4.89 3.96 -11.45
C GLU A 66 -5.33 2.55 -11.90
N ILE A 67 -4.36 1.66 -12.16
CA ILE A 67 -4.63 0.26 -12.51
C ILE A 67 -5.37 -0.45 -11.38
N SER A 68 -4.92 -0.25 -10.13
CA SER A 68 -5.54 -0.88 -8.96
C SER A 68 -6.95 -0.35 -8.72
N LEU A 69 -7.16 0.95 -8.86
CA LEU A 69 -8.47 1.58 -8.72
C LEU A 69 -9.45 1.05 -9.78
N ALA A 70 -9.05 1.03 -11.05
CA ALA A 70 -9.89 0.51 -12.13
C ALA A 70 -10.28 -0.96 -11.89
N LYS A 71 -9.36 -1.78 -11.38
CA LYS A 71 -9.62 -3.17 -11.01
C LYS A 71 -10.67 -3.27 -9.89
N PHE A 72 -10.52 -2.51 -8.80
CA PHE A 72 -11.42 -2.60 -7.65
C PHE A 72 -12.77 -1.91 -7.88
N GLN A 73 -12.84 -0.94 -8.79
CA GLN A 73 -14.11 -0.38 -9.26
C GLN A 73 -14.90 -1.38 -10.12
N GLY A 74 -14.21 -2.23 -10.91
CA GLY A 74 -14.83 -3.32 -11.67
C GLY A 74 -15.14 -4.57 -10.85
N ASP A 75 -14.47 -4.75 -9.71
CA ASP A 75 -14.58 -5.93 -8.85
C ASP A 75 -14.57 -5.52 -7.36
N SER A 76 -15.74 -5.11 -6.87
CA SER A 76 -15.92 -4.71 -5.47
C SER A 76 -15.79 -5.89 -4.50
N GLU A 77 -15.95 -7.13 -4.96
CA GLU A 77 -15.74 -8.32 -4.13
C GLU A 77 -14.25 -8.49 -3.82
N ALA A 78 -13.38 -8.29 -4.81
CA ALA A 78 -11.94 -8.28 -4.59
C ALA A 78 -11.50 -7.16 -3.63
N ALA A 79 -12.12 -5.98 -3.72
CA ALA A 79 -11.84 -4.87 -2.79
C ALA A 79 -12.20 -5.24 -1.34
N ASN A 80 -13.41 -5.76 -1.12
CA ASN A 80 -13.88 -6.18 0.20
C ASN A 80 -13.06 -7.35 0.76
N LYS A 81 -12.60 -8.27 -0.09
CA LYS A 81 -11.74 -9.37 0.32
C LYS A 81 -10.36 -8.89 0.80
N LEU A 82 -9.81 -7.87 0.14
CA LEU A 82 -8.54 -7.26 0.54
C LEU A 82 -8.68 -6.45 1.84
N LEU A 83 -9.75 -5.65 1.94
CA LEU A 83 -10.00 -4.82 3.13
C LEU A 83 -10.44 -5.62 4.35
N GLY A 84 -11.16 -6.72 4.13
CA GLY A 84 -11.55 -7.70 5.15
C GLY A 84 -10.47 -8.72 5.48
N PHE A 85 -9.25 -8.56 4.96
CA PHE A 85 -8.12 -9.43 5.27
C PHE A 85 -7.50 -8.99 6.61
N GLY A 86 -7.77 -9.72 7.69
CA GLY A 86 -7.31 -9.39 9.05
C GLY A 86 -8.44 -9.34 10.08
N GLU A 87 -8.12 -9.02 11.34
CA GLU A 87 -9.10 -8.83 12.42
C GLU A 87 -9.47 -7.36 12.63
N SER A 88 -8.76 -6.45 11.95
CA SER A 88 -8.87 -5.02 12.16
C SER A 88 -10.11 -4.42 11.47
N LYS A 89 -10.86 -3.57 12.19
CA LYS A 89 -12.07 -2.91 11.66
C LYS A 89 -11.75 -2.09 10.40
N ASN A 90 -12.68 -2.11 9.45
CA ASN A 90 -12.66 -1.21 8.30
C ASN A 90 -12.81 0.24 8.76
N VAL A 91 -12.15 1.15 8.05
CA VAL A 91 -12.34 2.58 8.28
C VAL A 91 -13.57 2.97 7.46
N ASP A 92 -14.72 3.04 8.12
CA ASP A 92 -16.04 3.18 7.48
C ASP A 92 -16.25 4.49 6.69
N GLU A 93 -15.29 5.43 6.73
CA GLU A 93 -15.37 6.74 6.08
C GLU A 93 -14.68 6.80 4.70
N LEU A 94 -14.07 5.72 4.22
CA LEU A 94 -13.32 5.70 2.95
C LEU A 94 -14.04 4.88 1.88
N ASP A 95 -13.93 5.31 0.61
CA ASP A 95 -14.39 4.51 -0.53
C ASP A 95 -13.62 3.18 -0.57
N PRO A 96 -14.29 2.01 -0.56
CA PRO A 96 -13.62 0.71 -0.49
C PRO A 96 -12.70 0.43 -1.69
N ALA A 97 -13.04 0.89 -2.89
CA ALA A 97 -12.20 0.69 -4.06
C ALA A 97 -10.95 1.57 -3.99
N GLU A 98 -11.11 2.81 -3.52
CA GLU A 98 -10.00 3.73 -3.30
C GLU A 98 -9.07 3.25 -2.19
N HIS A 99 -9.62 2.78 -1.07
CA HIS A 99 -8.85 2.24 0.05
C HIS A 99 -8.10 0.96 -0.34
N ALA A 100 -8.73 0.06 -1.10
CA ALA A 100 -8.07 -1.13 -1.63
C ALA A 100 -6.93 -0.76 -2.59
N ALA A 101 -7.12 0.21 -3.48
CA ALA A 101 -6.08 0.69 -4.38
C ALA A 101 -4.89 1.30 -3.61
N TRP A 102 -5.14 2.14 -2.61
CA TRP A 102 -4.08 2.69 -1.76
C TRP A 102 -3.40 1.62 -0.91
N THR A 103 -4.10 0.56 -0.52
CA THR A 103 -3.50 -0.58 0.19
C THR A 103 -2.48 -1.30 -0.68
N ILE A 104 -2.75 -1.47 -1.99
CA ILE A 104 -1.77 -2.03 -2.95
C ILE A 104 -0.55 -1.11 -3.08
N VAL A 105 -0.76 0.20 -3.25
CA VAL A 105 0.33 1.19 -3.32
C VAL A 105 1.16 1.16 -2.04
N ALA A 106 0.52 1.19 -0.87
CA ALA A 106 1.19 1.12 0.43
C ALA A 106 1.98 -0.18 0.61
N SER A 107 1.43 -1.32 0.19
CA SER A 107 2.14 -2.61 0.23
C SER A 107 3.37 -2.61 -0.67
N THR A 108 3.30 -1.92 -1.82
CA THR A 108 4.43 -1.79 -2.75
C THR A 108 5.46 -0.80 -2.22
N LEU A 109 5.03 0.29 -1.58
CA LEU A 109 5.89 1.23 -0.86
C LEU A 109 6.66 0.57 0.27
N MET A 110 6.02 -0.34 1.01
CA MET A 110 6.65 -1.12 2.06
C MET A 110 7.57 -2.23 1.51
N ASN A 111 7.36 -2.66 0.26
CA ASN A 111 8.17 -3.69 -0.41
C ASN A 111 9.28 -3.10 -1.30
N LEU A 112 9.37 -1.78 -1.46
CA LEU A 112 10.50 -1.13 -2.14
C LEU A 112 11.80 -1.56 -1.44
N ASP A 113 12.71 -2.08 -2.26
CA ASP A 113 14.01 -2.70 -1.93
C ASP A 113 14.87 -1.86 -0.96
N GLU A 114 14.61 -0.55 -0.82
CA GLU A 114 15.27 0.33 0.16
C GLU A 114 14.93 0.04 1.64
N THR A 115 13.93 -0.80 1.91
CA THR A 115 13.60 -1.27 3.28
C THR A 115 14.21 -2.64 3.62
N LEU A 116 14.67 -3.39 2.61
CA LEU A 116 15.32 -4.69 2.77
C LEU A 116 16.82 -4.52 2.55
N VAL A 117 17.50 -4.09 3.61
CA VAL A 117 18.96 -3.99 3.74
C VAL A 117 19.71 -5.03 2.88
N ARG A 118 20.46 -4.51 1.90
CA ARG A 118 21.57 -5.18 1.22
C ARG A 118 22.54 -5.77 2.25
N ASN A 119 22.94 -7.02 2.04
CA ASN A 119 24.30 -7.50 2.30
C ASN A 119 24.76 -8.33 1.11
#